data_AF-C1E9V4-F1
#
_entry.id   AF-C1E9V4-F1
#
_cell.length_a   1.000
_cell.length_b   1.000
_cell.length_c   1.000
_cell.angle_alpha   90.00
_cell.angle_beta   90.00
_cell.angle_gamma   90.00
#
_symmetry.space_group_name_H-M   'P 1'
#
loop_
_entity.id
_entity.type
_entity.pdbx_description
1 polymer ?
#
loop_
_entity_poly.entity_id
_entity_poly.type
_entity_poly.pdbx_seq_one_letter_code
_entity_poly.pdbx_strand_id
1 'polypeptide(L)'
;MDAQTTLKICGVANGVYAAQMLGAPQWANDFYFKEGHKSNKNWQNWFGLAIAGQATAQILASNESAPNKAVLGATVINNVAATLLMLKQKDDFKPEQLAINGAFVAGLGALAFKAYNDSK
;
A
#
# COMPACT_ATOMS: atom_id res chain seq x y z
N MET A 1 3.55 -10.40 -16.06
CA MET A 1 3.81 -10.78 -14.67
C MET A 1 2.62 -11.57 -14.19
N ASP A 2 2.83 -12.73 -13.58
CA ASP A 2 1.74 -13.57 -13.10
C ASP A 2 1.13 -13.07 -11.76
N ALA A 3 0.06 -13.71 -11.32
CA ALA A 3 -0.67 -13.37 -10.11
C ALA A 3 0.19 -13.48 -8.86
N GLN A 4 0.93 -14.59 -8.72
CA GLN A 4 1.79 -14.84 -7.57
C GLN A 4 2.89 -13.79 -7.45
N THR A 5 3.62 -13.50 -8.53
CA THR A 5 4.66 -12.47 -8.54
C THR A 5 4.08 -11.09 -8.22
N THR A 6 2.91 -10.78 -8.79
CA THR A 6 2.23 -9.49 -8.54
C THR A 6 1.86 -9.34 -7.07
N LEU A 7 1.26 -10.37 -6.46
CA LEU A 7 0.92 -10.39 -5.04
C LEU A 7 2.15 -10.31 -4.15
N LYS A 8 3.25 -10.97 -4.52
CA LYS A 8 4.51 -10.88 -3.78
C LYS A 8 5.08 -9.47 -3.78
N ILE A 9 5.10 -8.79 -4.93
CA ILE A 9 5.55 -7.40 -5.04
C ILE A 9 4.66 -6.49 -4.20
N CYS A 10 3.33 -6.62 -4.32
CA CYS A 10 2.40 -5.84 -3.53
C CYS A 10 2.59 -6.09 -2.03
N GLY A 11 2.75 -7.35 -1.62
CA GLY A 11 2.97 -7.74 -0.24
C GLY A 11 4.23 -7.14 0.36
N VAL A 12 5.35 -7.20 -0.37
CA VAL A 12 6.62 -6.58 0.08
C VAL A 12 6.47 -5.07 0.17
N ALA A 13 5.91 -4.42 -0.85
CA ALA A 13 5.74 -2.97 -0.86
C ALA A 13 4.88 -2.47 0.30
N ASN A 14 3.72 -3.11 0.53
CA ASN A 14 2.83 -2.78 1.63
C ASN A 14 3.46 -3.10 2.98
N GLY A 15 4.23 -4.20 3.08
CA GLY A 15 4.96 -4.59 4.28
C GLY A 15 6.00 -3.56 4.70
N VAL A 16 6.74 -2.98 3.74
CA VAL A 16 7.70 -1.90 4.02
C VAL A 16 6.99 -0.67 4.56
N TYR A 17 5.87 -0.27 3.95
CA TYR A 17 5.09 0.87 4.43
C TYR A 17 4.51 0.62 5.83
N ALA A 18 4.01 -0.58 6.11
CA ALA A 18 3.55 -0.98 7.43
C ALA A 18 4.69 -0.91 8.48
N ALA A 19 5.89 -1.38 8.11
CA ALA A 19 7.05 -1.35 9.00
C ALA A 19 7.46 0.09 9.35
N GLN A 20 7.40 1.02 8.40
CA GLN A 20 7.66 2.44 8.67
C GLN A 20 6.65 3.03 9.65
N MET A 21 5.35 2.76 9.46
CA MET A 21 4.29 3.27 10.34
C MET A 21 4.36 2.71 11.76
N LEU A 22 4.73 1.44 11.91
CA LEU A 22 4.80 0.76 13.21
C LEU A 22 6.12 0.99 13.94
N GLY A 23 7.24 0.90 13.23
CA GLY A 23 8.58 0.94 13.80
C GLY A 23 9.15 2.36 13.91
N ALA A 24 8.76 3.26 13.01
CA ALA A 24 9.28 4.63 12.95
C ALA A 24 8.20 5.67 12.62
N PRO A 25 7.10 5.76 13.41
CA PRO A 25 5.95 6.62 13.11
C PRO A 25 6.29 8.10 12.94
N GLN A 26 7.21 8.63 13.76
CA GLN A 26 7.64 10.03 13.65
C GLN A 26 8.45 10.27 12.37
N TRP A 27 9.37 9.37 12.04
CA TRP A 27 10.12 9.45 10.78
C TRP A 27 9.19 9.39 9.58
N ALA A 28 8.19 8.50 9.59
CA ALA A 28 7.21 8.40 8.51
C ALA A 28 6.42 9.70 8.36
N ASN A 29 6.00 10.31 9.48
CA ASN A 29 5.36 11.63 9.46
C ASN A 29 6.24 12.68 8.77
N ASP A 30 7.50 12.78 9.19
CA ASP A 30 8.43 13.80 8.71
C ASP A 30 8.90 13.53 7.27
N PHE A 31 8.88 12.27 6.83
CA PHE A 31 9.20 11.89 5.46
C PHE A 31 8.07 12.29 4.50
N TYR A 32 6.82 11.93 4.82
CA TYR A 32 5.67 12.07 3.92
C TYR A 32 5.00 13.45 3.97
N PHE A 33 4.91 14.08 5.15
CA PHE A 33 4.12 15.29 5.38
C PHE A 33 4.98 16.54 5.50
N LYS A 34 4.37 17.71 5.25
CA LYS A 34 5.03 19.01 5.43
C LYS A 34 5.40 19.25 6.90
N GLU A 35 6.39 20.12 7.10
CA GLU A 35 6.81 20.52 8.44
C GLU A 35 5.64 21.08 9.25
N GLY A 36 5.57 20.70 10.54
CA GLY A 36 4.48 21.10 11.43
C GLY A 36 3.22 20.21 11.36
N HIS A 37 3.16 19.22 10.46
CA HIS A 37 2.08 18.23 10.45
C HIS A 37 2.09 17.42 11.75
N LYS A 38 0.96 17.40 12.47
CA LYS A 38 0.82 16.69 13.74
C LYS A 38 0.79 15.17 13.51
N SER A 39 1.80 14.49 14.03
CA SER A 39 1.79 13.02 14.08
C SER A 39 0.74 12.53 15.08
N ASN A 40 -0.04 11.52 14.67
CA ASN A 40 -0.92 10.76 15.55
C ASN A 40 -0.46 9.30 15.61
N LYS A 41 0.36 8.99 16.61
CA LYS A 41 0.96 7.67 16.80
C LYS A 41 -0.07 6.54 16.90
N ASN A 42 -1.21 6.78 17.56
CA ASN A 42 -2.25 5.75 17.70
C ASN A 42 -2.90 5.44 16.35
N TRP A 43 -3.18 6.48 15.56
CA TRP A 43 -3.70 6.32 14.21
C TRP A 43 -2.69 5.62 13.29
N GLN A 44 -1.43 6.06 13.30
CA GLN A 44 -0.37 5.45 12.49
C GLN A 44 -0.14 3.98 12.85
N ASN A 45 -0.14 3.64 14.14
CA ASN A 45 -0.01 2.25 14.58
C ASN A 45 -1.20 1.40 14.11
N TRP A 46 -2.43 1.88 14.29
CA TRP A 46 -3.62 1.17 13.83
C TRP A 46 -3.59 0.94 12.31
N PHE A 47 -3.26 1.99 11.55
CA PHE A 47 -3.17 1.92 10.09
C PHE A 47 -2.02 1.01 9.64
N GLY A 48 -0.86 1.10 10.29
CA GLY A 48 0.28 0.22 10.06
C GLY A 48 -0.05 -1.25 10.29
N LEU A 49 -0.82 -1.59 11.34
CA LEU A 49 -1.28 -2.95 11.59
C LEU A 49 -2.25 -3.44 10.50
N ALA A 50 -3.17 -2.58 10.04
CA ALA A 50 -4.09 -2.93 8.97
C ALA A 50 -3.33 -3.26 7.66
N ILE A 51 -2.32 -2.45 7.32
CA ILE A 51 -1.48 -2.69 6.14
C ILE A 51 -0.60 -3.92 6.33
N ALA A 52 -0.08 -4.19 7.53
CA ALA A 52 0.66 -5.41 7.82
C ALA A 52 -0.20 -6.67 7.62
N GLY A 53 -1.48 -6.62 8.01
CA GLY A 53 -2.44 -7.70 7.75
C GLY A 53 -2.67 -7.92 6.25
N GLN A 54 -2.86 -6.83 5.48
CA GLN A 54 -2.95 -6.90 4.02
C GLN A 54 -1.68 -7.49 3.39
N ALA A 55 -0.51 -7.00 3.78
CA ALA A 55 0.78 -7.46 3.27
C ALA A 55 0.96 -8.96 3.54
N THR A 56 0.57 -9.42 4.73
CA THR A 56 0.58 -10.84 5.09
C THR A 56 -0.34 -11.66 4.18
N ALA A 57 -1.58 -11.21 3.97
CA ALA A 57 -2.50 -11.89 3.06
C ALA A 57 -1.97 -11.97 1.62
N GLN A 58 -1.35 -10.90 1.12
CA GLN A 58 -0.71 -10.85 -0.20
C GLN A 58 0.46 -11.83 -0.30
N ILE A 59 1.35 -11.87 0.70
CA ILE A 59 2.48 -12.81 0.72
C ILE A 59 2.00 -14.25 0.81
N LEU A 60 1.04 -14.57 1.68
CA LEU A 60 0.50 -15.92 1.78
C LEU A 60 -0.15 -16.37 0.47
N ALA A 61 -1.02 -15.54 -0.10
CA ALA A 61 -1.67 -15.82 -1.38
C ALA A 61 -0.69 -15.92 -2.56
N SER A 62 0.47 -15.24 -2.48
CA SER A 62 1.52 -15.38 -3.50
C SER A 62 2.18 -16.77 -3.54
N ASN A 63 2.02 -17.57 -2.49
CA ASN A 63 2.54 -18.94 -2.41
C ASN A 63 1.47 -20.01 -2.70
N GLU A 64 0.24 -19.60 -3.03
CA GLU A 64 -0.82 -20.53 -3.41
C GLU A 64 -0.57 -21.12 -4.80
N SER A 65 -1.02 -22.37 -5.00
CA SER A 65 -0.88 -23.08 -6.27
C SER A 65 -1.75 -22.50 -7.39
N ALA A 66 -2.80 -21.77 -7.04
CA ALA A 66 -3.69 -21.08 -7.97
C ALA A 66 -3.80 -19.58 -7.65
N PRO A 67 -4.08 -18.72 -8.64
CA PRO A 67 -4.30 -17.30 -8.41
C PRO A 67 -5.45 -17.00 -7.44
N ASN A 68 -5.16 -16.25 -6.37
CA ASN A 68 -6.19 -15.81 -5.44
C ASN A 68 -6.85 -14.51 -5.92
N LYS A 69 -7.95 -14.64 -6.69
CA LYS A 69 -8.67 -13.48 -7.25
C LYS A 69 -9.24 -12.54 -6.19
N ALA A 70 -9.62 -13.06 -5.02
CA ALA A 70 -10.12 -12.22 -3.93
C ALA A 70 -9.03 -11.28 -3.40
N VAL A 71 -7.82 -11.80 -3.16
CA VAL A 71 -6.69 -10.99 -2.69
C VAL A 71 -6.21 -10.01 -3.77
N LEU A 72 -6.20 -10.42 -5.05
CA LEU A 72 -5.91 -9.51 -6.16
C LEU A 72 -6.93 -8.37 -6.25
N GLY A 73 -8.23 -8.69 -6.20
CA GLY A 73 -9.31 -7.69 -6.24
C GLY A 73 -9.25 -6.72 -5.06
N ALA A 74 -9.05 -7.23 -3.84
CA ALA A 74 -8.86 -6.39 -2.66
C ALA A 74 -7.61 -5.50 -2.78
N THR A 75 -6.53 -6.02 -3.37
CA THR A 75 -5.31 -5.25 -3.63
C THR A 75 -5.59 -4.09 -4.60
N VAL A 76 -6.38 -4.29 -5.65
CA VAL A 76 -6.80 -3.21 -6.56
C VAL A 76 -7.56 -2.13 -5.79
N ILE A 77 -8.59 -2.53 -5.04
CA ILE A 77 -9.45 -1.61 -4.29
C ILE A 77 -8.62 -0.76 -3.32
N ASN A 78 -7.73 -1.40 -2.55
CA ASN A 78 -6.94 -0.70 -1.54
C ASN A 78 -5.95 0.30 -2.16
N ASN A 79 -5.31 -0.04 -3.28
CA ASN A 79 -4.41 0.89 -3.96
C ASN A 79 -5.16 2.07 -4.61
N VAL A 80 -6.36 1.83 -5.16
CA VAL A 80 -7.22 2.93 -5.65
C VAL A 80 -7.65 3.83 -4.49
N ALA A 81 -8.11 3.25 -3.39
CA ALA A 81 -8.54 3.99 -2.20
C ALA A 81 -7.38 4.81 -1.61
N ALA A 82 -6.19 4.23 -1.50
CA ALA A 82 -4.99 4.93 -1.03
C ALA A 82 -4.63 6.12 -1.91
N THR A 83 -4.70 5.97 -3.24
CA THR A 83 -4.46 7.08 -4.18
C THR A 83 -5.45 8.23 -3.94
N LEU A 84 -6.74 7.91 -3.78
CA LEU A 84 -7.78 8.92 -3.51
C LEU A 84 -7.59 9.60 -2.15
N LEU A 85 -7.19 8.86 -1.11
CA LEU A 85 -6.91 9.41 0.21
C LEU A 85 -5.73 10.38 0.19
N MET A 86 -4.64 10.04 -0.51
CA MET A 86 -3.51 10.96 -0.63
C MET A 86 -3.88 12.23 -1.40
N LEU A 87 -4.71 12.13 -2.44
CA LEU A 87 -5.23 13.31 -3.15
C LEU A 87 -6.09 14.20 -2.24
N LYS A 88 -6.86 13.61 -1.32
CA LYS A 88 -7.60 14.39 -0.29
C LYS A 88 -6.68 15.06 0.72
N GLN A 89 -5.49 14.52 0.93
CA GLN A 89 -4.45 15.06 1.83
C GLN A 89 -3.37 15.85 1.08
N LYS A 90 -3.64 16.29 -0.16
CA LYS A 90 -2.66 16.97 -1.01
C LYS A 90 -2.03 18.23 -0.38
N ASP A 91 -2.76 18.88 0.51
CA ASP A 91 -2.30 20.10 1.17
C ASP A 91 -1.41 19.80 2.40
N ASP A 92 -1.49 18.59 2.94
CA ASP A 92 -0.68 18.11 4.07
C ASP A 92 0.61 17.41 3.61
N PHE A 93 0.53 16.66 2.51
CA PHE A 93 1.67 15.93 1.95
C PHE A 93 2.70 16.86 1.32
N LYS A 94 3.98 16.46 1.36
CA LYS A 94 4.99 17.08 0.51
C LYS A 94 4.66 16.78 -0.97
N PRO A 95 4.74 17.76 -1.89
CA PRO A 95 4.33 17.55 -3.29
C PRO A 95 5.07 16.40 -3.98
N GLU A 96 6.37 16.26 -3.74
CA GLU A 96 7.19 15.19 -4.28
C GLU A 96 6.79 13.81 -3.75
N GLN A 97 6.40 13.73 -2.47
CA GLN A 97 5.92 12.49 -1.86
C GLN A 97 4.52 12.13 -2.37
N LEU A 98 3.64 13.13 -2.54
CA LEU A 98 2.33 12.92 -3.15
C LEU A 98 2.46 12.34 -4.56
N ALA A 99 3.37 12.90 -5.38
CA ALA A 99 3.60 12.44 -6.74
C ALA A 99 4.21 11.04 -6.79
N ILE A 100 5.31 10.80 -6.06
CA ILE A 100 6.05 9.54 -6.12
C ILE A 100 5.24 8.39 -5.48
N ASN A 101 4.69 8.59 -4.29
CA ASN A 101 3.86 7.55 -3.65
C ASN A 101 2.54 7.36 -4.40
N GLY A 102 1.98 8.44 -4.97
CA GLY A 102 0.80 8.39 -5.84
C GLY A 102 1.01 7.48 -7.02
N ALA A 103 2.08 7.73 -7.79
CA ALA A 103 2.45 6.91 -8.93
C ALA A 103 2.77 5.47 -8.52
N PHE A 104 3.47 5.27 -7.40
CA PHE A 104 3.82 3.95 -6.91
C PHE A 104 2.60 3.11 -6.55
N VAL A 105 1.70 3.64 -5.70
CA VAL A 105 0.47 2.96 -5.27
C VAL A 105 -0.47 2.73 -6.45
N ALA A 106 -0.64 3.72 -7.33
CA ALA A 106 -1.41 3.56 -8.55
C ALA A 106 -0.83 2.45 -9.46
N GLY A 107 0.49 2.39 -9.58
CA GLY A 107 1.21 1.34 -10.30
C GLY A 107 0.97 -0.06 -9.74
N LEU A 108 1.03 -0.21 -8.41
CA LEU A 108 0.68 -1.47 -7.74
C LEU A 108 -0.78 -1.88 -8.00
N GLY A 109 -1.71 -0.92 -7.94
CA GLY A 109 -3.12 -1.14 -8.28
C GLY A 109 -3.31 -1.60 -9.72
N ALA A 110 -2.63 -0.96 -10.68
CA ALA A 110 -2.69 -1.32 -12.09
C ALA A 110 -2.09 -2.72 -12.36
N LEU A 111 -0.98 -3.05 -11.70
CA LEU A 111 -0.37 -4.39 -11.77
C LEU A 111 -1.33 -5.45 -11.24
N ALA A 112 -1.92 -5.24 -10.06
CA ALA A 112 -2.89 -6.14 -9.46
C ALA A 112 -4.14 -6.31 -10.34
N PHE A 113 -4.61 -5.22 -10.97
CA PHE A 113 -5.76 -5.27 -11.88
C PHE A 113 -5.46 -6.08 -13.14
N LYS A 114 -4.28 -5.88 -13.72
CA LYS A 114 -3.84 -6.69 -14.85
C LYS A 114 -3.78 -8.18 -14.48
N ALA A 115 -3.13 -8.51 -13.37
CA ALA A 115 -3.02 -9.88 -12.88
C ALA A 115 -4.40 -10.50 -12.56
N TYR A 116 -5.34 -9.72 -12.03
CA TYR A 116 -6.72 -10.16 -11.78
C TYR A 116 -7.44 -10.55 -13.08
N ASN A 117 -7.26 -9.80 -14.16
CA ASN A 117 -7.91 -10.08 -15.44
C ASN A 117 -7.22 -11.22 -16.21
N ASP A 118 -5.89 -11.32 -16.11
CA ASP A 118 -5.11 -12.35 -16.81
C ASP A 118 -5.18 -13.73 -16.12
N SER A 119 -5.55 -13.77 -14.83
CA SER A 119 -5.72 -15.01 -14.07
C SER A 119 -7.04 -15.70 -14.42
N LYS A 120 -6.94 -16.96 -14.85
CA LYS A 120 -8.08 -17.85 -15.11
C LYS A 120 -8.67 -18.40 -13.82
#